data_AF-N8TYX4-F1
#
_entry.id   AF-N8TYX4-F1
#
_cell.length_a   1.000
_cell.length_b   1.000
_cell.length_c   1.000
_cell.angle_alpha   90.00
_cell.angle_beta   90.00
_cell.angle_gamma   90.00
#
_symmetry.space_group_name_H-M   'P 1'
#
loop_
_entity.id
_entity.type
_entity.pdbx_description
1 polymer ?
#
loop_
_entity_poly.entity_id
_entity_poly.type
_entity_poly.pdbx_seq_one_letter_code
_entity_poly.pdbx_strand_id
1 'polypeptide(L)'
;MKYGLRKELQKSLDKDLYDVTENGLYFPRQGIQVKGKYFDRINDGEWSYTLNIVVNEGLAHILNVALGNTAKPAGYYLALFSGAAAPAANWTAENFPSVASEIISLTEGYTNAKRPVWTPSEASSGSISNMAATASLTIATAATLNVTGAALLTNSTRGGTSGVLVSATKYAASRTFQNGDVYQIGYELDLTV
;
A
#
# COMPACT_ATOMS: atom_id res chain seq x y z
N MET A 1 15.01 15.44 11.42
CA MET A 1 14.16 15.99 10.33
C MET A 1 14.60 17.37 9.82
N LYS A 2 14.76 18.43 10.66
CA LYS A 2 15.17 19.79 10.22
C LYS A 2 16.49 19.90 9.42
N TYR A 3 17.36 18.88 9.48
CA TYR A 3 18.67 18.86 8.80
C TYR A 3 18.66 18.27 7.38
N GLY A 4 17.63 17.51 6.99
CA GLY A 4 17.58 16.83 5.68
C GLY A 4 17.27 17.81 4.53
N LEU A 5 16.22 18.60 4.70
CA LEU A 5 15.77 19.55 3.68
C LEU A 5 16.81 20.63 3.40
N ARG A 6 17.42 21.21 4.44
CA ARG A 6 18.50 22.20 4.28
C ARG A 6 19.69 21.62 3.51
N LYS A 7 20.05 20.37 3.76
CA LYS A 7 21.17 19.68 3.10
C LYS A 7 20.87 19.38 1.63
N GLU A 8 19.65 18.97 1.30
CA GLU A 8 19.26 18.71 -0.09
C GLU A 8 19.04 20.02 -0.88
N LEU A 9 18.50 21.08 -0.25
CA LEU A 9 18.44 22.42 -0.86
C LEU A 9 19.84 22.98 -1.11
N GLN A 10 20.73 22.87 -0.13
CA GLN A 10 22.13 23.29 -0.27
C GLN A 10 22.83 22.52 -1.39
N LYS A 11 22.63 21.21 -1.47
CA LYS A 11 23.18 20.39 -2.55
C LYS A 11 22.60 20.73 -3.93
N SER A 12 21.34 21.14 -4.01
CA SER A 12 20.75 21.66 -5.25
C SER A 12 21.33 23.02 -5.63
N LEU A 13 21.59 23.89 -4.66
CA LEU A 13 22.28 25.16 -4.86
C LEU A 13 23.73 24.94 -5.32
N ASP A 14 24.49 24.10 -4.62
CA ASP A 14 25.90 23.77 -4.92
C ASP A 14 26.10 23.10 -6.29
N LYS A 15 25.01 22.60 -6.89
CA LYS A 15 25.02 21.90 -8.18
C LYS A 15 24.26 22.64 -9.27
N ASP A 16 23.84 23.89 -9.02
CA ASP A 16 23.06 24.71 -9.95
C ASP A 16 21.79 24.02 -10.48
N LEU A 17 21.17 23.17 -9.65
CA LEU A 17 19.94 22.45 -9.96
C LEU A 17 18.71 23.25 -9.51
N TYR A 18 18.63 24.48 -9.98
CA TYR A 18 17.54 25.42 -9.72
C TYR A 18 17.40 26.39 -10.89
N ASP A 19 16.20 26.91 -11.10
CA ASP A 19 15.95 27.96 -12.07
C ASP A 19 15.84 29.30 -11.34
N VAL A 20 16.51 30.33 -11.86
CA VAL A 20 16.28 31.70 -11.42
C VAL A 20 15.11 32.26 -12.23
N THR A 21 14.04 32.59 -11.54
CA THR A 21 12.85 33.20 -12.15
C THR A 21 12.76 34.67 -11.74
N GLU A 22 11.90 35.44 -12.43
CA GLU A 22 11.67 36.86 -12.10
C GLU A 22 11.18 37.07 -10.65
N ASN A 23 10.65 36.02 -10.01
CA ASN A 23 10.13 36.06 -8.64
C ASN A 23 11.03 35.34 -7.61
N GLY A 24 12.20 34.84 -8.00
CA GLY A 24 13.15 34.17 -7.11
C GLY A 24 13.65 32.80 -7.59
N LEU A 25 14.23 32.02 -6.68
CA LEU A 25 14.79 30.69 -6.95
C LEU A 25 13.70 29.62 -6.98
N TYR A 26 13.59 28.92 -8.11
CA TYR A 26 12.70 27.79 -8.31
C TYR A 26 13.50 26.49 -8.26
N PHE A 27 13.09 25.55 -7.42
CA PHE A 27 13.69 24.22 -7.35
C PHE A 27 12.73 23.20 -7.97
N PRO A 28 12.81 22.95 -9.29
CA PRO A 28 11.86 22.08 -10.01
C PRO A 28 11.80 20.63 -9.52
N ARG A 29 12.72 20.24 -8.63
CA ARG A 29 13.02 18.84 -8.30
C ARG A 29 12.73 18.48 -6.84
N GLN A 30 12.17 19.37 -6.03
CA GLN A 30 11.58 19.00 -4.73
C GLN A 30 10.07 18.80 -4.92
N GLY A 31 9.61 17.56 -4.78
CA GLY A 31 8.23 17.16 -5.04
C GLY A 31 7.61 16.43 -3.84
N ILE A 32 6.29 16.29 -3.85
CA ILE A 32 5.57 15.50 -2.85
C ILE A 32 5.92 14.03 -3.05
N GLN A 33 6.34 13.39 -1.97
CA GLN A 33 6.60 11.97 -1.95
C GLN A 33 5.40 11.23 -1.37
N VAL A 34 4.76 10.42 -2.21
CA VAL A 34 3.71 9.49 -1.80
C VAL A 34 4.34 8.11 -1.62
N LYS A 35 4.38 7.64 -0.39
CA LYS A 35 4.91 6.31 -0.02
C LYS A 35 4.01 5.69 1.02
N GLY A 36 4.02 4.38 1.11
CA GLY A 36 3.41 3.72 2.24
C GLY A 36 4.26 2.59 2.76
N LYS A 37 3.71 1.92 3.77
CA LYS A 37 4.23 0.67 4.32
C LYS A 37 3.09 -0.19 4.81
N TYR A 38 3.29 -1.50 4.67
CA TYR A 38 2.45 -2.51 5.30
C TYR A 38 3.10 -2.91 6.61
N PHE A 39 2.28 -3.03 7.65
CA PHE A 39 2.66 -3.58 8.94
C PHE A 39 2.00 -4.93 9.10
N ASP A 40 2.73 -5.90 9.64
CA ASP A 40 2.20 -7.24 9.79
C ASP A 40 2.76 -7.99 10.99
N ARG A 41 1.90 -8.80 11.61
CA ARG A 41 2.25 -9.76 12.66
C ARG A 41 1.38 -11.00 12.60
N ILE A 42 1.91 -12.10 13.11
CA ILE A 42 1.27 -13.42 13.14
C ILE A 42 1.02 -13.79 14.60
N ASN A 43 -0.21 -14.22 14.94
CA ASN A 43 -0.58 -14.72 16.27
C ASN A 43 -0.13 -13.81 17.43
N ASP A 44 -0.39 -12.50 17.28
CA ASP A 44 0.00 -11.46 18.24
C ASP A 44 1.51 -11.37 18.55
N GLY A 45 2.37 -11.88 17.66
CA GLY A 45 3.82 -11.75 17.74
C GLY A 45 4.34 -10.32 17.49
N GLU A 46 5.65 -10.19 17.27
CA GLU A 46 6.28 -8.89 17.00
C GLU A 46 5.80 -8.27 15.68
N TRP A 47 5.64 -6.94 15.69
CA TRP A 47 5.31 -6.18 14.49
C TRP A 47 6.51 -6.11 13.55
N SER A 48 6.27 -6.42 12.28
CA SER A 48 7.20 -6.15 11.18
C SER A 48 6.60 -5.14 10.20
N TYR A 49 7.44 -4.56 9.33
CA TYR A 49 6.96 -3.66 8.28
C TYR A 49 7.69 -3.85 6.95
N THR A 50 7.01 -3.54 5.85
CA THR A 50 7.54 -3.58 4.48
C THR A 50 7.06 -2.38 3.68
N LEU A 51 7.96 -1.70 2.95
CA LEU A 51 7.61 -0.58 2.07
C LEU A 51 6.82 -1.05 0.85
N ASN A 52 5.89 -0.24 0.35
CA ASN A 52 5.14 -0.54 -0.88
C ASN A 52 5.44 0.43 -2.02
N ILE A 53 5.00 0.06 -3.21
CA ILE A 53 4.76 1.02 -4.29
C ILE A 53 3.29 1.46 -4.25
N VAL A 54 3.03 2.76 -4.40
CA VAL A 54 1.71 3.28 -4.76
C VAL A 54 1.69 3.30 -6.29
N VAL A 55 0.81 2.50 -6.90
CA VAL A 55 0.83 2.31 -8.37
C VAL A 55 0.28 3.56 -9.07
N ASN A 56 0.50 3.68 -10.38
CA ASN A 56 0.05 4.87 -11.13
C ASN A 56 -1.47 5.06 -11.06
N GLU A 57 -2.23 3.97 -11.11
CA GLU A 57 -3.68 3.97 -10.93
C GLU A 57 -4.07 4.53 -9.55
N GLY A 58 -3.35 4.11 -8.50
CA GLY A 58 -3.54 4.57 -7.14
C GLY A 58 -3.22 6.06 -6.95
N LEU A 59 -2.11 6.54 -7.51
CA LEU A 59 -1.74 7.96 -7.46
C LEU A 59 -2.80 8.83 -8.15
N ALA A 60 -3.22 8.44 -9.36
CA ALA A 60 -4.26 9.15 -10.10
C ALA A 60 -5.60 9.13 -9.34
N HIS A 61 -5.96 8.01 -8.74
CA HIS A 61 -7.17 7.88 -7.91
C HIS A 61 -7.13 8.80 -6.70
N ILE A 62 -6.02 8.84 -5.95
CA ILE A 62 -5.87 9.72 -4.79
C ILE A 62 -6.05 11.18 -5.20
N LEU A 63 -5.40 11.61 -6.30
CA LEU A 63 -5.52 12.98 -6.80
C LEU A 63 -6.93 13.30 -7.28
N ASN A 64 -7.58 12.40 -8.03
CA ASN A 64 -8.92 12.64 -8.56
C ASN A 64 -10.02 12.58 -7.50
N VAL A 65 -9.85 11.80 -6.44
CA VAL A 65 -10.77 11.81 -5.28
C VAL A 65 -10.59 13.07 -4.43
N ALA A 66 -9.35 13.51 -4.24
CA ALA A 66 -9.07 14.66 -3.38
C ALA A 66 -9.32 16.02 -4.06
N LEU A 67 -8.96 16.14 -5.34
CA LEU A 67 -8.93 17.41 -6.08
C LEU A 67 -9.75 17.38 -7.38
N GLY A 68 -10.03 16.19 -7.90
CA GLY A 68 -10.84 15.99 -9.09
C GLY A 68 -12.32 15.76 -8.77
N ASN A 69 -13.01 15.13 -9.72
CA ASN A 69 -14.45 14.84 -9.63
C ASN A 69 -14.76 13.36 -9.34
N THR A 70 -13.76 12.54 -9.00
CA THR A 70 -13.99 11.12 -8.71
C THR A 70 -14.63 10.98 -7.32
N ALA A 71 -15.81 10.35 -7.26
CA ALA A 71 -16.45 10.08 -5.99
C ALA A 71 -15.59 9.12 -5.13
N LYS A 72 -15.56 9.36 -3.82
CA LYS A 72 -14.88 8.48 -2.88
C LYS A 72 -15.52 7.07 -2.93
N PRO A 73 -14.73 6.00 -3.06
CA PRO A 73 -15.26 4.64 -3.03
C PRO A 73 -15.83 4.30 -1.65
N ALA A 74 -16.78 3.37 -1.60
CA ALA A 74 -17.45 2.96 -0.36
C ALA A 74 -16.49 2.35 0.69
N GLY A 75 -15.34 1.82 0.25
CA GLY A 75 -14.31 1.31 1.13
C GLY A 75 -13.01 0.99 0.39
N TYR A 76 -11.99 0.69 1.19
CA TYR A 76 -10.71 0.15 0.74
C TYR A 76 -10.49 -1.19 1.45
N TYR A 77 -9.82 -2.12 0.78
CA TYR A 77 -9.74 -3.51 1.19
C TYR A 77 -8.34 -4.07 0.94
N LEU A 78 -7.86 -4.87 1.88
CA LEU A 78 -6.55 -5.52 1.82
C LEU A 78 -6.67 -6.89 1.12
N ALA A 79 -5.75 -7.18 0.23
CA ALA A 79 -5.65 -8.46 -0.46
C ALA A 79 -4.28 -9.09 -0.19
N LEU A 80 -4.24 -10.41 -0.11
CA LEU A 80 -3.01 -11.19 -0.03
C LEU A 80 -2.74 -11.87 -1.36
N PHE A 81 -1.46 -12.04 -1.70
CA PHE A 81 -1.06 -12.74 -2.91
C PHE A 81 0.15 -13.65 -2.67
N SER A 82 0.33 -14.66 -3.52
CA SER A 82 1.39 -15.69 -3.41
C SER A 82 2.32 -15.75 -4.62
N GLY A 83 2.08 -14.94 -5.65
CA GLY A 83 2.90 -14.89 -6.85
C GLY A 83 4.32 -14.34 -6.61
N ALA A 84 5.22 -14.64 -7.54
CA ALA A 84 6.60 -14.17 -7.50
C ALA A 84 6.81 -12.79 -8.14
N ALA A 85 5.83 -12.30 -8.90
CA ALA A 85 5.91 -11.02 -9.60
C ALA A 85 6.06 -9.86 -8.61
N ALA A 86 7.04 -8.99 -8.86
CA ALA A 86 7.20 -7.78 -8.08
C ALA A 86 6.13 -6.75 -8.49
N PRO A 87 5.48 -6.06 -7.54
CA PRO A 87 4.58 -4.96 -7.83
C PRO A 87 5.19 -3.94 -8.77
N ALA A 88 4.47 -3.59 -9.83
CA ALA A 88 4.91 -2.64 -10.84
C ALA A 88 3.92 -1.46 -10.94
N ALA A 89 4.43 -0.31 -11.37
CA ALA A 89 3.63 0.92 -11.44
C ALA A 89 2.41 0.85 -12.38
N ASN A 90 2.44 -0.07 -13.35
CA ASN A 90 1.37 -0.31 -14.33
C ASN A 90 0.35 -1.37 -13.89
N TRP A 91 0.46 -1.91 -12.68
CA TRP A 91 -0.58 -2.78 -12.14
C TRP A 91 -1.85 -1.99 -11.87
N THR A 92 -2.98 -2.64 -12.12
CA THR A 92 -4.33 -2.08 -11.95
C THR A 92 -5.18 -3.07 -11.17
N ALA A 93 -6.36 -2.64 -10.70
CA ALA A 93 -7.33 -3.58 -10.13
C ALA A 93 -7.70 -4.70 -11.11
N GLU A 94 -7.72 -4.40 -12.42
CA GLU A 94 -8.08 -5.36 -13.46
C GLU A 94 -7.07 -6.50 -13.58
N ASN A 95 -5.77 -6.19 -13.62
CA ASN A 95 -4.75 -7.20 -13.83
C ASN A 95 -4.21 -7.82 -12.53
N PHE A 96 -4.37 -7.14 -11.38
CA PHE A 96 -3.83 -7.57 -10.09
C PHE A 96 -4.12 -9.04 -9.75
N PRO A 97 -5.38 -9.54 -9.83
CA PRO A 97 -5.68 -10.92 -9.45
C PRO A 97 -4.84 -11.96 -10.19
N SER A 98 -4.57 -11.74 -11.48
CA SER A 98 -3.81 -12.69 -12.29
C SER A 98 -2.30 -12.48 -12.13
N VAL A 99 -1.80 -11.25 -12.23
CA VAL A 99 -0.35 -10.97 -12.23
C VAL A 99 0.28 -11.19 -10.87
N ALA A 100 -0.45 -10.89 -9.79
CA ALA A 100 0.03 -11.09 -8.42
C ALA A 100 -0.24 -12.52 -7.92
N SER A 101 -1.14 -13.26 -8.56
CA SER A 101 -1.74 -14.49 -8.03
C SER A 101 -2.41 -14.21 -6.67
N GLU A 102 -3.50 -13.44 -6.70
CA GLU A 102 -4.28 -13.15 -5.50
C GLU A 102 -4.78 -14.44 -4.85
N ILE A 103 -4.67 -14.52 -3.52
CA ILE A 103 -5.18 -15.64 -2.74
C ILE A 103 -6.69 -15.48 -2.58
N ILE A 104 -7.45 -16.28 -3.33
CA ILE A 104 -8.92 -16.21 -3.36
C ILE A 104 -9.62 -17.40 -2.71
N SER A 105 -8.87 -18.45 -2.35
CA SER A 105 -9.43 -19.68 -1.77
C SER A 105 -9.91 -19.48 -0.34
N LEU A 106 -11.07 -20.08 -0.01
CA LEU A 106 -11.61 -20.12 1.35
C LEU A 106 -11.04 -21.26 2.20
N THR A 107 -10.43 -22.25 1.57
CA THR A 107 -9.95 -23.47 2.22
C THR A 107 -8.44 -23.66 2.09
N GLU A 108 -7.80 -22.92 1.19
CA GLU A 108 -6.35 -22.88 0.95
C GLU A 108 -5.89 -21.42 0.81
N GLY A 109 -6.32 -20.60 1.77
CA GLY A 109 -6.15 -19.16 1.81
C GLY A 109 -6.61 -18.62 3.16
N TYR A 110 -7.75 -17.93 3.18
CA TYR A 110 -8.33 -17.37 4.40
C TYR A 110 -9.86 -17.44 4.39
N THR A 111 -10.45 -17.51 5.59
CA THR A 111 -11.87 -17.83 5.78
C THR A 111 -12.83 -16.70 5.42
N ASN A 112 -12.38 -15.45 5.39
CA ASN A 112 -13.23 -14.30 5.07
C ASN A 112 -13.75 -14.36 3.62
N ALA A 113 -15.06 -14.22 3.44
CA ALA A 113 -15.69 -14.24 2.11
C ALA A 113 -15.28 -13.05 1.21
N LYS A 114 -14.87 -11.95 1.82
CA LYS A 114 -14.44 -10.70 1.17
C LYS A 114 -13.02 -10.35 1.60
N ARG A 115 -12.35 -9.50 0.83
CA ARG A 115 -11.10 -8.84 1.24
C ARG A 115 -11.32 -8.08 2.56
N PRO A 116 -10.45 -8.23 3.58
CA PRO A 116 -10.57 -7.48 4.83
C PRO A 116 -10.61 -5.97 4.59
N VAL A 117 -11.50 -5.26 5.30
CA VAL A 117 -11.64 -3.81 5.16
C VAL A 117 -10.47 -3.09 5.81
N TRP A 118 -9.94 -2.06 5.14
CA TRP A 118 -9.00 -1.11 5.71
C TRP A 118 -9.78 0.08 6.30
N THR A 119 -9.78 0.17 7.63
CA THR A 119 -10.50 1.22 8.38
C THR A 119 -9.50 2.16 9.04
N PRO A 120 -9.06 3.22 8.35
CA PRO A 120 -8.07 4.13 8.89
C PRO A 120 -8.68 5.10 9.92
N SER A 121 -7.83 5.60 10.81
CA SER A 121 -8.14 6.82 11.55
C SER A 121 -8.07 8.04 10.62
N GLU A 122 -8.52 9.21 11.11
CA GLU A 122 -8.35 10.46 10.37
C GLU A 122 -6.87 10.73 10.08
N ALA A 123 -6.61 11.32 8.90
CA ALA A 123 -5.26 11.66 8.49
C ALA A 123 -4.69 12.78 9.38
N SER A 124 -3.45 12.64 9.81
CA SER A 124 -2.75 13.64 10.62
C SER A 124 -1.26 13.63 10.30
N SER A 125 -0.61 14.80 10.35
CA SER A 125 0.84 14.95 10.14
C SER A 125 1.35 14.36 8.81
N GLY A 126 0.54 14.37 7.77
CA GLY A 126 0.89 13.81 6.46
C GLY A 126 0.78 12.30 6.35
N SER A 127 0.10 11.63 7.30
CA SER A 127 -0.07 10.17 7.30
C SER A 127 -1.52 9.76 7.56
N ILE A 128 -1.93 8.62 7.00
CA ILE A 128 -3.21 7.95 7.28
C ILE A 128 -2.98 6.44 7.42
N SER A 129 -3.44 5.86 8.52
CA SER A 129 -3.23 4.43 8.79
C SER A 129 -4.37 3.80 9.59
N ASN A 130 -4.46 2.47 9.54
CA ASN A 130 -5.36 1.67 10.37
C ASN A 130 -4.63 1.01 11.55
N MET A 131 -3.49 1.54 12.00
CA MET A 131 -2.72 0.92 13.09
C MET A 131 -3.45 0.91 14.43
N ALA A 132 -4.43 1.79 14.63
CA ALA A 132 -5.32 1.77 15.79
C ALA A 132 -6.37 0.63 15.73
N ALA A 133 -6.67 0.12 14.54
CA ALA A 133 -7.67 -0.93 14.29
C ALA A 133 -7.27 -1.74 13.05
N THR A 134 -6.27 -2.61 13.20
CA THR A 134 -5.74 -3.39 12.06
C THR A 134 -6.76 -4.37 11.53
N ALA A 135 -6.74 -4.59 10.21
CA ALA A 135 -7.54 -5.65 9.61
C ALA A 135 -6.99 -7.01 10.06
N SER A 136 -7.87 -7.99 10.26
CA SER A 136 -7.48 -9.36 10.60
C SER A 136 -8.13 -10.36 9.66
N LEU A 137 -7.42 -11.46 9.44
CA LEU A 137 -7.91 -12.62 8.71
C LEU A 137 -7.45 -13.91 9.39
N THR A 138 -8.25 -14.95 9.26
CA THR A 138 -7.93 -16.29 9.77
C THR A 138 -7.56 -17.18 8.59
N ILE A 139 -6.38 -17.78 8.67
CA ILE A 139 -5.84 -18.66 7.63
C ILE A 139 -6.58 -19.99 7.64
N ALA A 140 -6.89 -20.49 6.45
CA ALA A 140 -7.46 -21.81 6.22
C ALA A 140 -6.59 -22.55 5.20
N THR A 141 -6.00 -23.67 5.58
CA THR A 141 -5.19 -24.51 4.69
C THR A 141 -5.10 -25.94 5.25
N ALA A 142 -4.99 -26.95 4.38
CA ALA A 142 -4.70 -28.31 4.82
C ALA A 142 -3.21 -28.53 5.17
N ALA A 143 -2.32 -27.64 4.75
CA ALA A 143 -0.89 -27.73 4.98
C ALA A 143 -0.33 -26.36 5.39
N THR A 144 0.49 -25.74 4.52
CA THR A 144 1.08 -24.43 4.74
C THR A 144 0.66 -23.46 3.66
N LEU A 145 0.26 -22.26 4.05
CA LEU A 145 0.03 -21.15 3.12
C LEU A 145 1.25 -20.24 3.07
N ASN A 146 1.74 -19.96 1.87
CA ASN A 146 2.81 -18.98 1.65
C ASN A 146 2.23 -17.70 1.05
N VAL A 147 2.45 -16.59 1.74
CA VAL A 147 2.02 -15.25 1.31
C VAL A 147 3.27 -14.44 0.98
N THR A 148 3.36 -13.99 -0.26
CA THR A 148 4.53 -13.27 -0.77
C THR A 148 4.32 -11.77 -0.75
N GLY A 149 3.10 -11.28 -0.56
CA GLY A 149 2.83 -9.85 -0.43
C GLY A 149 1.37 -9.49 -0.14
N ALA A 150 1.12 -8.19 -0.11
CA ALA A 150 -0.19 -7.61 0.12
C ALA A 150 -0.46 -6.40 -0.78
N ALA A 151 -1.74 -6.08 -0.96
CA ALA A 151 -2.22 -4.97 -1.77
C ALA A 151 -3.44 -4.28 -1.16
N LEU A 152 -3.69 -3.03 -1.54
CA LEU A 152 -4.86 -2.24 -1.16
C LEU A 152 -5.68 -1.91 -2.40
N LEU A 153 -6.95 -2.29 -2.40
CA LEU A 153 -7.89 -2.11 -3.51
C LEU A 153 -9.19 -1.44 -3.06
N THR A 154 -9.94 -0.84 -3.99
CA THR A 154 -11.27 -0.25 -3.69
C THR A 154 -12.43 -1.23 -3.82
N ASN A 155 -12.17 -2.46 -4.29
CA ASN A 155 -13.18 -3.49 -4.48
C ASN A 155 -13.05 -4.60 -3.42
N SER A 156 -14.18 -5.02 -2.83
CA SER A 156 -14.23 -6.03 -1.75
C SER A 156 -14.18 -7.49 -2.23
N THR A 157 -14.50 -7.73 -3.50
CA THR A 157 -14.60 -9.05 -4.11
C THR A 157 -13.21 -9.61 -4.37
N ARG A 158 -12.91 -10.76 -3.78
CA ARG A 158 -11.66 -11.51 -4.03
C ARG A 158 -11.61 -11.95 -5.49
N GLY A 159 -10.48 -11.74 -6.16
CA GLY A 159 -10.36 -11.98 -7.58
C GLY A 159 -11.13 -11.00 -8.47
N GLY A 160 -11.77 -9.98 -7.90
CA GLY A 160 -12.48 -8.96 -8.66
C GLY A 160 -11.51 -8.07 -9.44
N THR A 161 -11.88 -7.78 -10.69
CA THR A 161 -11.08 -7.03 -11.67
C THR A 161 -11.56 -5.58 -11.87
N SER A 162 -12.48 -5.10 -11.04
CA SER A 162 -12.98 -3.72 -11.09
C SER A 162 -12.50 -2.89 -9.89
N GLY A 163 -12.64 -1.58 -9.99
CA GLY A 163 -12.17 -0.64 -8.97
C GLY A 163 -10.76 -0.14 -9.29
N VAL A 164 -9.98 0.12 -8.25
CA VAL A 164 -8.64 0.68 -8.33
C VAL A 164 -7.71 -0.09 -7.41
N LEU A 165 -6.52 -0.43 -7.90
CA LEU A 165 -5.37 -0.83 -7.10
C LEU A 165 -4.67 0.43 -6.61
N VAL A 166 -4.64 0.64 -5.30
CA VAL A 166 -3.99 1.82 -4.70
C VAL A 166 -2.50 1.55 -4.52
N SER A 167 -2.17 0.40 -3.93
CA SER A 167 -0.79 0.03 -3.63
C SER A 167 -0.60 -1.48 -3.56
N ALA A 168 0.64 -1.90 -3.70
CA ALA A 168 1.04 -3.28 -3.47
C ALA A 168 2.48 -3.37 -2.98
N THR A 169 2.79 -4.38 -2.18
CA THR A 169 4.14 -4.71 -1.75
C THR A 169 4.40 -6.20 -1.90
N LYS A 170 5.65 -6.55 -2.22
CA LYS A 170 6.18 -7.89 -2.08
C LYS A 170 7.09 -7.92 -0.86
N TYR A 171 6.88 -8.89 0.01
CA TYR A 171 7.71 -9.07 1.20
C TYR A 171 9.12 -9.55 0.80
N ALA A 172 10.12 -9.12 1.57
CA ALA A 172 11.50 -9.56 1.38
C ALA A 172 11.66 -11.08 1.60
N ALA A 173 10.86 -11.64 2.52
CA ALA A 173 10.72 -13.06 2.76
C ALA A 173 9.24 -13.44 2.81
N SER A 174 8.88 -14.57 2.19
CA SER A 174 7.53 -15.11 2.25
C SER A 174 7.09 -15.30 3.69
N ARG A 175 5.84 -14.95 3.99
CA ARG A 175 5.19 -15.26 5.26
C ARG A 175 4.55 -16.63 5.12
N THR A 176 4.92 -17.56 6.00
CA THR A 176 4.39 -18.93 6.01
C THR A 176 3.42 -19.08 7.17
N PHE A 177 2.25 -19.61 6.88
CA PHE A 177 1.16 -19.77 7.84
C PHE A 177 0.69 -21.21 7.92
N GLN A 178 0.20 -21.57 9.10
CA GLN A 178 -0.53 -22.81 9.39
C GLN A 178 -2.04 -22.55 9.41
N ASN A 179 -2.81 -23.63 9.39
CA ASN A 179 -4.25 -23.55 9.56
C ASN A 179 -4.63 -22.90 10.90
N GLY A 180 -5.56 -21.95 10.87
CA GLY A 180 -6.04 -21.25 12.06
C GLY A 180 -5.18 -20.07 12.51
N ASP A 181 -4.02 -19.82 11.88
CA ASP A 181 -3.22 -18.63 12.17
C ASP A 181 -4.04 -17.36 11.94
N VAL A 182 -3.86 -16.38 12.83
CA VAL A 182 -4.46 -15.06 12.68
C VAL A 182 -3.39 -14.10 12.19
N TYR A 183 -3.66 -13.52 11.02
CA TYR A 183 -2.78 -12.53 10.41
C TYR A 183 -3.40 -11.14 10.55
N GLN A 184 -2.67 -10.23 11.17
CA GLN A 184 -3.08 -8.84 11.35
C GLN A 184 -2.27 -7.94 10.42
N ILE A 185 -2.98 -7.08 9.69
CA ILE A 185 -2.42 -6.26 8.63
C ILE A 185 -2.78 -4.80 8.86
N GLY A 186 -1.75 -3.99 8.98
CA GLY A 186 -1.80 -2.54 8.91
C GLY A 186 -1.32 -2.05 7.55
N TYR A 187 -1.90 -0.95 7.08
CA TYR A 187 -1.39 -0.18 5.97
C TYR A 187 -1.38 1.31 6.35
N GLU A 188 -0.26 1.96 6.07
CA GLU A 188 -0.06 3.39 6.26
C GLU A 188 0.36 4.02 4.93
N LEU A 189 -0.27 5.14 4.60
CA LEU A 189 0.06 5.97 3.45
C LEU A 189 0.52 7.35 3.94
N ASP A 190 1.72 7.73 3.53
CA ASP A 190 2.38 8.99 3.85
C ASP A 190 2.45 9.88 2.61
N LEU A 191 2.04 11.15 2.77
CA LEU A 191 2.22 12.24 1.82
C LEU A 191 3.09 13.30 2.50
N THR A 192 4.38 13.30 2.17
CA THR A 192 5.39 14.14 2.85
C THR A 192 6.26 14.91 1.84
N VAL A 193 6.96 15.93 2.33
CA VAL A 193 7.89 16.79 1.57
C VAL A 193 9.34 16.51 1.93
#